data_AF-A0A4U6MRM3-F1
#
_entry.id   AF-A0A4U6MRM3-F1
#
_cell.length_a   1.000
_cell.length_b   1.000
_cell.length_c   1.000
_cell.angle_alpha   90.00
_cell.angle_beta   90.00
_cell.angle_gamma   90.00
#
_symmetry.space_group_name_H-M   'P 1'
#
loop_
_entity.id
_entity.type
_entity.pdbx_description
1 polymer ?
#
loop_
_entity_poly.entity_id
_entity_poly.type
_entity_poly.pdbx_seq_one_letter_code
_entity_poly.pdbx_strand_id
1 'polypeptide(L)'
;EAKFIFNAERRIERIEQTQRNDAHKLIEECMIMANISAARFVEKAKEPALFRIHDKPTTEAINSFRSVLAELGLELPGGNKPEPRDYA
;
A
#
# COMPACT_ATOMS: atom_id res chain seq x y z
N GLU A 1 -5.85 11.76 -1.45
CA GLU A 1 -6.04 12.31 -0.08
C GLU A 1 -6.64 13.71 -0.18
N ALA A 2 -7.35 14.13 0.85
CA ALA A 2 -7.93 15.48 0.91
C ALA A 2 -6.89 16.49 1.39
N LYS A 3 -6.89 17.67 0.78
CA LYS A 3 -6.12 18.85 1.19
C LYS A 3 -7.10 19.88 1.73
N PHE A 4 -7.09 20.09 3.05
CA PHE A 4 -7.93 21.11 3.67
C PHE A 4 -7.28 22.48 3.56
N ILE A 5 -8.03 23.43 3.01
CA ILE A 5 -7.65 24.84 3.00
C ILE A 5 -8.33 25.50 4.19
N PHE A 6 -7.52 26.02 5.10
CA PHE A 6 -8.00 26.63 6.33
C PHE A 6 -8.12 28.14 6.19
N ASN A 7 -9.17 28.71 6.77
CA ASN A 7 -9.33 30.15 6.94
C ASN A 7 -8.52 30.67 8.16
N ALA A 8 -8.62 31.97 8.45
CA ALA A 8 -7.89 32.60 9.56
C ALA A 8 -8.27 32.02 10.95
N GLU A 9 -9.48 31.51 11.12
CA GLU A 9 -9.96 30.87 12.36
C GLU A 9 -9.59 29.38 12.45
N ARG A 10 -8.74 28.88 11.54
CA ARG A 10 -8.34 27.47 11.41
C ARG A 10 -9.52 26.53 11.16
N ARG A 11 -10.60 27.03 10.55
CA ARG A 11 -11.73 26.23 10.05
C ARG A 11 -11.53 25.91 8.57
N ILE A 12 -12.12 24.80 8.12
CA ILE A 12 -12.07 24.41 6.71
C ILE A 12 -12.87 25.43 5.90
N GLU A 13 -12.19 26.15 5.02
CA GLU A 13 -12.80 27.03 4.03
C GLU A 13 -13.26 26.21 2.81
N ARG A 14 -12.40 25.30 2.35
CA ARG A 14 -12.70 24.36 1.27
C ARG A 14 -11.81 23.12 1.33
N ILE A 15 -12.22 22.11 0.58
CA ILE A 15 -11.51 20.84 0.44
C ILE A 15 -11.05 20.72 -1.00
N GLU A 16 -9.75 20.52 -1.18
CA GLU A 16 -9.12 20.27 -2.48
C GLU A 16 -8.57 18.83 -2.54
N GLN A 17 -8.27 18.35 -3.74
CA GLN A 17 -7.57 17.08 -3.93
C GLN A 17 -6.05 17.30 -3.87
N THR A 18 -5.33 16.50 -3.07
CA THR A 18 -3.87 16.50 -3.06
C THR A 18 -3.32 16.05 -4.43
N GLN A 19 -2.39 16.83 -4.98
CA GLN A 19 -1.72 16.51 -6.24
C GLN A 19 -0.44 15.71 -5.99
N ARG A 20 -0.36 14.47 -6.50
CA ARG A 20 0.82 13.61 -6.42
C ARG A 20 1.58 13.62 -7.74
N ASN A 21 2.63 14.42 -7.80
CA ASN A 21 3.55 14.49 -8.95
C ASN A 21 4.80 13.61 -8.77
N ASP A 22 5.68 13.61 -9.76
CA ASP A 22 6.87 12.75 -9.77
C ASP A 22 7.90 13.10 -8.70
N ALA A 23 7.95 14.34 -8.21
CA ALA A 23 8.82 14.69 -7.09
C ALA A 23 8.42 13.94 -5.80
N HIS A 24 7.12 13.79 -5.55
CA HIS A 24 6.63 13.01 -4.42
C HIS A 24 7.02 11.53 -4.55
N LYS A 25 6.83 10.96 -5.75
CA LYS A 25 7.17 9.55 -6.03
C LYS A 25 8.67 9.29 -5.93
N LEU A 26 9.50 10.20 -6.43
CA LEU A 26 10.96 10.10 -6.34
C LEU A 26 11.41 9.99 -4.88
N ILE A 27 10.92 10.89 -4.03
CA ILE A 27 11.28 10.89 -2.61
C ILE A 27 10.77 9.61 -1.93
N GLU A 28 9.55 9.18 -2.23
CA GLU A 28 8.97 7.94 -1.70
C GLU A 28 9.81 6.71 -2.07
N GLU A 29 10.20 6.56 -3.33
CA GLU A 29 11.04 5.43 -3.78
C GLU A 29 12.44 5.47 -3.14
N CYS A 30 13.04 6.65 -3.00
CA CYS A 30 14.30 6.80 -2.25
C CYS A 30 14.16 6.31 -0.80
N MET A 31 13.07 6.67 -0.13
CA MET A 31 12.82 6.22 1.25
C MET A 31 12.49 4.73 1.32
N ILE A 32 11.75 4.18 0.37
CA ILE A 32 11.48 2.73 0.28
C ILE A 32 12.81 1.96 0.18
N MET A 33 13.73 2.40 -0.68
CA MET A 33 15.04 1.77 -0.83
C MET A 33 15.89 1.86 0.44
N ALA A 34 15.84 2.98 1.16
CA ALA A 34 16.50 3.13 2.45
C ALA A 34 15.91 2.17 3.49
N ASN A 35 14.58 2.07 3.56
CA ASN A 35 13.87 1.18 4.48
C ASN A 35 14.17 -0.30 4.20
N ILE A 36 14.18 -0.71 2.92
CA ILE A 36 14.58 -2.07 2.52
C ILE A 36 16.02 -2.36 2.95
N SER A 37 16.93 -1.38 2.79
CA SER A 37 18.33 -1.53 3.17
C SER A 37 18.49 -1.67 4.69
N ALA A 38 17.77 -0.86 5.48
CA ALA A 38 17.76 -0.95 6.93
C ALA A 38 17.23 -2.30 7.42
N ALA A 39 16.10 -2.77 6.86
CA ALA A 39 15.52 -4.07 7.18
C ALA A 39 16.50 -5.22 6.89
N ARG A 40 17.14 -5.21 5.70
CA ARG A 40 18.15 -6.22 5.33
C ARG A 40 19.38 -6.17 6.23
N PHE A 41 19.80 -4.98 6.67
CA PHE A 41 20.96 -4.82 7.53
C PHE A 41 20.75 -5.46 8.90
N VAL A 42 19.63 -5.14 9.57
CA VAL A 42 19.30 -5.69 10.89
C VAL A 42 18.97 -7.19 10.81
N GLU A 43 18.28 -7.63 9.75
CA GLU A 43 18.00 -9.04 9.50
C GLU A 43 19.28 -9.85 9.33
N LYS A 44 20.25 -9.34 8.54
CA LYS A 44 21.55 -10.00 8.35
C LYS A 44 22.33 -10.11 9.67
N ALA A 45 22.23 -9.10 10.53
CA ALA A 45 22.84 -9.10 11.86
C ALA A 45 22.09 -9.99 12.87
N LYS A 46 20.88 -10.46 12.54
CA LYS A 46 19.92 -11.09 13.46
C LYS A 46 19.62 -10.23 14.69
N GLU A 47 19.66 -8.92 14.50
CA GLU A 47 19.39 -7.95 15.56
C GLU A 47 17.89 -7.89 15.82
N PRO A 48 17.42 -7.94 17.08
CA PRO A 48 16.02 -7.71 17.40
C PRO A 48 15.57 -6.32 16.94
N ALA A 49 14.67 -6.29 15.96
CA ALA A 49 14.16 -5.06 15.37
C ALA A 49 12.67 -5.19 15.02
N LEU A 50 11.99 -4.05 14.94
CA LEU A 50 10.60 -3.98 14.47
C LEU A 50 10.58 -3.91 12.94
N PHE A 51 9.92 -4.88 12.32
CA PHE A 51 9.71 -4.91 10.88
C PHE A 51 8.35 -4.30 10.52
N ARG A 52 8.31 -3.61 9.37
CA ARG A 52 7.05 -3.18 8.76
C ARG A 52 6.51 -4.31 7.89
N ILE A 53 5.84 -5.28 8.52
CA ILE A 53 5.21 -6.40 7.82
C ILE A 53 3.79 -6.04 7.36
N HIS A 54 3.37 -6.63 6.25
CA HIS A 54 1.98 -6.61 5.78
C HIS A 54 1.61 -8.04 5.37
N ASP A 55 0.62 -8.62 6.06
CA ASP A 55 0.23 -10.01 5.83
C ASP A 55 -0.54 -10.20 4.51
N LYS A 56 -0.61 -11.46 4.07
CA LYS A 56 -1.41 -11.87 2.92
C LYS A 56 -2.91 -11.77 3.23
N PRO A 57 -3.77 -11.56 2.21
CA PRO A 57 -5.22 -11.65 2.39
C PRO A 57 -5.64 -13.02 2.94
N THR A 58 -6.73 -13.05 3.72
CA THR A 58 -7.28 -14.31 4.24
C THR A 58 -7.94 -15.12 3.12
N THR A 59 -8.07 -16.43 3.34
CA THR A 59 -8.75 -17.34 2.40
C THR A 59 -10.17 -16.88 2.11
N GLU A 60 -10.89 -16.42 3.14
CA GLU A 60 -12.25 -15.91 3.03
C GLU A 60 -12.30 -14.66 2.16
N ALA A 61 -11.39 -13.71 2.37
CA ALA A 61 -11.31 -12.50 1.57
C ALA A 61 -11.03 -12.80 0.09
N ILE A 62 -10.13 -13.75 -0.20
CA ILE A 62 -9.82 -14.19 -1.57
C ILE A 62 -11.06 -14.83 -2.23
N ASN A 63 -11.75 -15.72 -1.51
CA ASN A 63 -12.93 -16.40 -2.04
C ASN A 63 -14.07 -15.43 -2.32
N SER A 64 -14.37 -14.53 -1.38
CA SER A 64 -15.40 -13.49 -1.58
C SER A 64 -15.07 -12.59 -2.77
N PHE A 65 -13.81 -12.18 -2.92
CA PHE A 65 -13.39 -11.36 -4.06
C PHE A 65 -13.52 -12.12 -5.39
N ARG A 66 -13.15 -13.41 -5.42
CA ARG A 66 -13.32 -14.27 -6.60
C ARG A 66 -14.79 -14.46 -6.99
N SER A 67 -15.70 -14.59 -6.03
CA SER A 67 -17.13 -14.67 -6.32
C SER A 67 -17.61 -13.41 -7.06
N VAL A 68 -17.21 -12.23 -6.61
CA VAL A 68 -17.55 -10.96 -7.27
C VAL A 68 -16.95 -10.90 -8.69
N LEU A 69 -15.68 -11.28 -8.85
CA LEU A 69 -15.04 -11.30 -10.18
C LEU A 69 -15.73 -12.29 -11.13
N ALA A 70 -16.11 -13.48 -10.65
CA ALA A 70 -16.76 -14.50 -11.44
C ALA A 70 -18.13 -14.04 -11.99
N GLU A 71 -18.91 -13.27 -11.20
CA GLU A 71 -20.16 -12.65 -11.67
C GLU A 71 -19.93 -11.65 -12.80
N LEU A 72 -18.74 -11.05 -12.88
CA LEU A 72 -18.32 -10.13 -13.94
C LEU A 72 -17.60 -10.84 -15.10
N GLY A 73 -17.44 -12.17 -15.05
CA GLY A 73 -16.68 -12.94 -16.04
C GLY A 73 -15.16 -12.73 -15.96
N LEU A 74 -14.65 -12.29 -14.80
CA LEU A 74 -13.24 -12.06 -14.53
C LEU A 74 -12.69 -13.12 -13.56
N GLU A 75 -11.37 -13.32 -13.58
CA GLU A 75 -10.68 -14.27 -12.71
C GLU A 75 -9.47 -13.63 -12.02
N LEU A 76 -9.21 -14.03 -10.77
CA LEU A 76 -7.96 -13.74 -10.07
C LEU A 76 -7.00 -14.94 -10.22
N PRO A 77 -5.88 -14.79 -10.97
CA PRO A 77 -4.88 -15.86 -11.15
C PRO A 77 -4.13 -16.18 -9.84
N GLY A 78 -3.10 -17.03 -9.90
CA GLY A 78 -2.26 -17.33 -8.74
C GLY A 78 -2.75 -18.46 -7.82
N GLY A 79 -3.76 -19.23 -8.24
CA GLY A 79 -4.24 -20.42 -7.52
C GLY A 79 -4.78 -20.11 -6.11
N ASN A 80 -4.64 -21.02 -5.15
CA ASN A 80 -5.23 -20.81 -3.80
C ASN A 80 -4.53 -19.74 -2.96
N LYS A 81 -3.30 -19.36 -3.30
CA LYS A 81 -2.49 -18.36 -2.59
C LYS A 81 -1.86 -17.39 -3.60
N PRO A 82 -2.67 -16.49 -4.19
CA PRO A 82 -2.17 -15.47 -5.10
C PRO A 82 -1.09 -14.61 -4.43
N GLU A 83 -0.10 -14.23 -5.22
CA GLU A 83 0.99 -13.33 -4.82
C GLU A 83 0.68 -11.89 -5.28
N PRO A 84 1.38 -10.86 -4.77
CA PRO A 84 1.06 -9.46 -5.08
C PRO A 84 0.95 -9.13 -6.57
N ARG A 85 1.75 -9.79 -7.42
CA ARG A 85 1.71 -9.62 -8.88
C ARG A 85 0.41 -10.10 -9.53
N ASP A 86 -0.31 -11.01 -8.89
CA ASP A 86 -1.54 -11.60 -9.43
C ASP A 86 -2.75 -10.66 -9.22
N TYR A 87 -2.60 -9.66 -8.33
CA TYR A 87 -3.60 -8.62 -8.05
C TYR A 87 -3.41 -7.34 -8.88
N ALA A 88 -2.30 -7.23 -9.63
CA ALA A 88 -1.86 -6.02 -10.32
C ALA A 88 -2.24 -5.99 -11.80
#